data_AF-A0A8T5TFB7-F1
#
_entry.id   AF-A0A8T5TFB7-F1
#
_cell.length_a   1.000
_cell.length_b   1.000
_cell.length_c   1.000
_cell.angle_alpha   90.00
_cell.angle_beta   90.00
_cell.angle_gamma   90.00
#
_symmetry.space_group_name_H-M   'P 1'
#
loop_
_entity.id
_entity.type
_entity.pdbx_description
1 polymer ?
#
loop_
_entity_poly.entity_id
_entity_poly.type
_entity_poly.pdbx_seq_one_letter_code
_entity_poly.pdbx_strand_id
1 'polypeptide(L)'
;MDSTDYDDILLLGKVLNSKTCLLILQYLASKDASNQELYEKLKNKTKISYRSSIFEALKRIKKAGLVEKYYNDEDKQIKYRLRYKTFSFDFGKLELEME
;
A
#
# COMPACT_ATOMS: atom_id res chain seq x y z
N MET A 1 18.94 -15.20 -7.36
CA MET A 1 17.69 -14.41 -7.23
C MET A 1 16.92 -14.67 -8.50
N ASP A 2 15.78 -15.35 -8.41
CA ASP A 2 14.98 -15.65 -9.59
C ASP A 2 14.37 -14.35 -10.12
N SER A 3 14.13 -14.22 -11.42
CA SER A 3 13.64 -12.96 -12.03
C SER A 3 12.32 -12.47 -11.42
N THR A 4 11.53 -13.40 -10.85
CA THR A 4 10.27 -13.13 -10.15
C THR A 4 10.48 -12.39 -8.83
N ASP A 5 11.55 -12.67 -8.07
CA ASP A 5 11.81 -12.02 -6.78
C ASP A 5 12.21 -10.54 -6.95
N TYR A 6 12.93 -10.22 -8.02
CA TYR A 6 13.39 -8.86 -8.29
C TYR A 6 12.23 -7.91 -8.62
N ASP A 7 11.29 -8.37 -9.44
CA ASP A 7 10.11 -7.58 -9.82
C ASP A 7 9.19 -7.30 -8.62
N ASP A 8 9.06 -8.26 -7.70
CA ASP A 8 8.30 -8.11 -6.46
C ASP A 8 8.95 -7.10 -5.50
N ILE A 9 10.27 -7.15 -5.34
CA ILE A 9 11.03 -6.16 -4.56
C ILE A 9 10.89 -4.76 -5.18
N LEU A 10 11.00 -4.63 -6.49
CA LEU A 10 10.85 -3.35 -7.18
C LEU A 10 9.44 -2.80 -7.02
N LEU A 11 8.41 -3.67 -7.09
CA LEU A 11 7.03 -3.29 -6.85
C LEU A 11 6.81 -2.80 -5.42
N LEU A 12 7.33 -3.53 -4.42
CA LEU A 12 7.31 -3.13 -3.02
C LEU A 12 8.01 -1.78 -2.81
N GLY A 13 9.22 -1.61 -3.36
CA GLY A 13 9.96 -0.36 -3.30
C GLY A 13 9.17 0.82 -3.90
N LYS A 14 8.54 0.62 -5.06
CA LYS A 14 7.66 1.63 -5.68
C LYS A 14 6.45 1.99 -4.81
N VAL A 15 5.89 1.03 -4.08
CA VAL A 15 4.78 1.27 -3.15
C VAL A 15 5.26 2.03 -1.93
N LEU A 16 6.38 1.62 -1.32
CA LEU A 16 6.93 2.26 -0.13
C LEU A 16 7.51 3.65 -0.40
N ASN A 17 7.96 3.94 -1.63
CA ASN A 17 8.38 5.30 -2.03
C ASN A 17 7.19 6.25 -2.30
N SER A 18 5.95 5.74 -2.32
CA SER A 18 4.77 6.57 -2.60
C SER A 18 4.17 7.12 -1.31
N LYS A 19 4.21 8.45 -1.14
CA LYS A 19 3.58 9.15 0.01
C LYS A 19 2.10 8.77 0.19
N THR A 20 1.35 8.70 -0.90
CA THR A 20 -0.06 8.28 -0.85
C THR A 20 -0.22 6.85 -0.35
N CYS A 21 0.61 5.92 -0.86
CA CYS A 21 0.53 4.53 -0.42
C CYS A 21 0.92 4.38 1.05
N LEU A 22 1.98 5.06 1.49
CA LEU A 22 2.39 5.07 2.90
C LEU A 22 1.28 5.60 3.82
N LEU A 23 0.59 6.66 3.42
CA LEU A 23 -0.51 7.21 4.22
C LEU A 23 -1.74 6.29 4.26
N ILE A 24 -2.03 5.57 3.17
CA ILE A 24 -3.06 4.53 3.16
C ILE A 24 -2.67 3.40 4.11
N LEU A 25 -1.44 2.87 3.98
CA LEU A 25 -0.92 1.82 4.85
C LEU A 25 -0.94 2.23 6.33
N GLN A 26 -0.54 3.46 6.64
CA GLN A 26 -0.58 4.01 7.98
C GLN A 26 -2.00 4.08 8.53
N TYR A 27 -2.99 4.46 7.71
CA TYR A 27 -4.39 4.46 8.15
C TYR A 27 -4.91 3.05 8.39
N LEU A 28 -4.59 2.13 7.47
CA LEU A 28 -4.98 0.72 7.57
C LEU A 28 -4.29 -0.02 8.72
N ALA A 29 -3.16 0.49 9.22
CA ALA A 29 -2.52 -0.03 10.43
C ALA A 29 -3.37 0.18 11.69
N SER A 30 -4.21 1.21 11.72
CA SER A 30 -5.11 1.48 12.84
C SER A 30 -6.46 0.77 12.70
N LYS A 31 -7.01 0.71 11.48
CA LYS A 31 -8.31 0.08 11.22
C LYS A 31 -8.55 -0.20 9.73
N ASP A 32 -9.43 -1.17 9.47
CA ASP A 32 -9.91 -1.48 8.13
C ASP A 32 -10.74 -0.31 7.56
N ALA A 33 -10.66 -0.11 6.25
CA ALA A 33 -11.29 1.03 5.61
C ALA A 33 -11.69 0.77 4.17
N SER A 34 -12.78 1.40 3.75
CA SER A 34 -13.20 1.49 2.36
C SER A 34 -12.39 2.53 1.57
N ASN A 35 -12.46 2.45 0.25
CA ASN A 35 -11.89 3.47 -0.65
C ASN A 35 -12.46 4.87 -0.39
N GLN A 36 -13.74 4.96 0.04
CA GLN A 36 -14.38 6.24 0.34
C GLN A 36 -13.80 6.85 1.62
N GLU A 37 -13.70 6.06 2.69
CA GLU A 37 -13.15 6.53 3.97
C GLU A 37 -11.69 6.98 3.85
N LEU A 38 -10.88 6.23 3.08
CA LEU A 38 -9.50 6.60 2.80
C LEU A 38 -9.41 7.93 2.04
N TYR A 39 -10.24 8.13 1.02
CA TYR A 39 -10.28 9.40 0.30
C TYR A 39 -10.66 10.57 1.20
N GLU A 40 -11.73 10.44 1.98
CA GLU A 40 -12.19 11.48 2.90
C GLU A 40 -11.11 11.85 3.93
N LYS A 41 -10.38 10.85 4.44
CA LYS A 41 -9.32 11.10 5.42
C LYS A 41 -8.06 11.72 4.80
N LEU A 42 -7.73 11.36 3.57
CA LEU A 42 -6.42 11.67 2.97
C LEU A 42 -6.45 12.84 1.98
N LYS A 43 -7.61 13.24 1.46
CA LYS A 43 -7.74 14.33 0.46
C LYS A 43 -7.01 15.61 0.87
N ASN A 44 -7.09 15.97 2.16
CA ASN A 44 -6.43 17.17 2.70
C ASN A 44 -4.93 16.98 2.98
N LYS A 45 -4.45 15.74 3.17
CA LYS A 45 -3.05 15.46 3.52
C LYS A 45 -2.11 15.37 2.31
N THR A 46 -2.67 15.14 1.12
CA THR A 46 -1.89 14.69 -0.05
C THR A 46 -2.17 15.47 -1.32
N LYS A 47 -2.96 16.55 -1.27
CA LYS A 47 -3.48 17.25 -2.47
C LYS A 47 -4.11 16.26 -3.45
N ILE A 48 -4.74 15.19 -2.95
CA ILE A 48 -5.43 14.21 -3.79
C ILE A 48 -6.78 14.81 -4.17
N SER A 49 -6.90 15.20 -5.43
CA SER A 49 -8.13 15.79 -5.97
C SER A 49 -9.20 14.74 -6.30
N TYR A 50 -8.82 13.47 -6.48
CA TYR A 50 -9.73 12.45 -7.00
C TYR A 50 -9.68 11.14 -6.20
N ARG A 51 -10.86 10.59 -5.95
CA ARG A 51 -11.04 9.27 -5.32
C ARG A 51 -10.41 8.14 -6.15
N SER A 52 -10.32 8.29 -7.47
CA SER A 52 -9.64 7.34 -8.35
C SER A 52 -8.16 7.18 -8.01
N SER A 53 -7.49 8.22 -7.53
CA SER A 53 -6.08 8.15 -7.12
C SER A 53 -5.88 7.22 -5.91
N ILE A 54 -6.81 7.21 -4.96
CA ILE A 54 -6.79 6.28 -3.83
C ILE A 54 -7.03 4.84 -4.32
N PHE A 55 -7.97 4.67 -5.24
CA PHE A 55 -8.27 3.36 -5.82
C PHE A 55 -7.07 2.76 -6.56
N GLU A 56 -6.36 3.54 -7.38
CA GLU A 56 -5.16 3.09 -8.08
C GLU A 56 -4.00 2.80 -7.10
N ALA A 57 -3.86 3.60 -6.04
CA ALA A 57 -2.91 3.30 -4.98
C ALA A 57 -3.24 1.96 -4.29
N LEU A 58 -4.50 1.71 -3.93
CA LEU A 58 -4.95 0.45 -3.34
C LEU A 58 -4.70 -0.76 -4.25
N LYS A 59 -4.91 -0.63 -5.57
CA LYS A 59 -4.55 -1.69 -6.53
C LYS A 59 -3.07 -2.02 -6.48
N ARG A 60 -2.20 -1.01 -6.44
CA ARG A 60 -0.74 -1.22 -6.36
C ARG A 60 -0.33 -1.87 -5.04
N ILE A 61 -0.88 -1.40 -3.92
CA ILE A 61 -0.60 -1.95 -2.59
C ILE A 61 -1.08 -3.42 -2.52
N LYS A 62 -2.26 -3.72 -3.08
CA LYS A 62 -2.78 -5.09 -3.16
C LYS A 62 -1.90 -5.97 -4.05
N LYS A 63 -1.46 -5.46 -5.20
CA LYS A 63 -0.55 -6.19 -6.10
C LYS A 63 0.77 -6.51 -5.40
N ALA A 64 1.27 -5.61 -4.56
CA ALA A 64 2.45 -5.82 -3.72
C ALA A 64 2.19 -6.74 -2.51
N GLY A 65 0.97 -7.30 -2.37
CA GLY A 65 0.64 -8.26 -1.32
C GLY A 65 0.47 -7.66 0.09
N LEU A 66 0.53 -6.34 0.25
CA LEU A 66 0.50 -5.69 1.57
C LEU A 66 -0.90 -5.55 2.17
N VAL A 67 -1.94 -5.56 1.32
CA VAL A 67 -3.35 -5.47 1.74
C VAL A 67 -4.19 -6.53 1.08
N GLU A 68 -5.30 -6.87 1.74
CA GLU A 68 -6.37 -7.66 1.15
C GLU A 68 -7.67 -6.86 1.07
N LYS A 69 -8.51 -7.23 0.10
CA LYS A 69 -9.81 -6.62 -0.17
C LYS A 69 -10.88 -7.63 0.20
N TYR A 70 -11.85 -7.24 1.01
CA TYR A 70 -12.95 -8.10 1.42
C TYR A 70 -14.28 -7.32 1.45
N TYR A 71 -15.40 -8.04 1.44
CA TYR A 71 -16.71 -7.46 1.64
C TYR A 71 -17.06 -7.57 3.13
N ASN A 72 -17.37 -6.44 3.77
CA ASN A 72 -17.82 -6.39 5.14
C ASN A 72 -19.36 -6.44 5.16
N ASP A 73 -19.91 -7.48 5.79
CA ASP A 73 -21.36 -7.70 5.82
C ASP A 73 -22.10 -6.76 6.79
N GLU A 74 -21.42 -6.22 7.81
CA GLU A 74 -22.03 -5.36 8.82
C GLU A 74 -22.43 -4.00 8.22
N ASP A 75 -21.54 -3.39 7.44
CA ASP A 75 -21.79 -2.11 6.78
C ASP A 75 -22.03 -2.22 5.27
N LYS A 76 -22.08 -3.44 4.74
CA LYS A 76 -22.35 -3.77 3.33
C LYS A 76 -21.40 -3.05 2.37
N GLN A 77 -20.13 -2.97 2.74
CA GLN A 77 -19.11 -2.24 1.97
C GLN A 77 -17.85 -3.06 1.72
N ILE A 78 -17.19 -2.74 0.62
CA ILE A 78 -15.86 -3.26 0.32
C ILE A 78 -14.84 -2.51 1.19
N LYS A 79 -14.10 -3.27 1.99
CA LYS A 79 -13.00 -2.77 2.82
C LYS A 79 -11.66 -3.38 2.43
N TYR A 80 -10.63 -2.70 2.89
CA TYR A 80 -9.24 -3.11 2.78
C TYR A 80 -8.66 -3.23 4.18
N ARG A 81 -7.80 -4.22 4.39
CA ARG A 81 -7.03 -4.39 5.63
C ARG A 81 -5.59 -4.76 5.33
N LEU A 82 -4.69 -4.42 6.24
CA LEU A 82 -3.30 -4.87 6.16
C LEU A 82 -3.25 -6.39 6.28
N ARG A 83 -2.51 -7.03 5.37
CA ARG A 83 -2.25 -8.48 5.45
C ARG A 83 -1.21 -8.80 6.52
N TYR A 84 -0.26 -7.90 6.72
CA TYR A 84 0.85 -8.03 7.66
C TYR A 84 0.94 -6.79 8.54
N LYS A 85 1.08 -6.99 9.85
CA LYS A 85 1.32 -5.89 10.81
C LYS A 85 2.78 -5.46 10.85
N THR A 86 3.68 -6.36 10.47
CA THR A 86 5.13 -6.18 10.47
C THR A 86 5.72 -6.92 9.29
N PHE A 87 6.75 -6.34 8.69
CA PHE A 87 7.57 -6.97 7.66
C PHE A 87 9.02 -6.51 7.85
N SER A 88 9.97 -7.37 7.49
CA SER A 88 11.40 -7.11 7.54
C SER A 88 11.98 -7.25 6.14
N PHE A 89 12.86 -6.32 5.76
CA PHE A 89 13.65 -6.43 4.54
C PHE A 89 15.08 -6.80 4.90
N ASP A 90 15.58 -7.87 4.30
CA ASP A 90 17.00 -8.21 4.30
C ASP A 90 17.55 -7.85 2.91
N PHE A 91 18.44 -6.86 2.88
CA PHE A 91 19.10 -6.39 1.66
C PHE A 91 20.43 -7.11 1.40
N GLY A 92 20.84 -8.05 2.27
CA GLY A 92 22.13 -8.74 2.18
C GLY A 92 23.32 -7.77 2.25
N LYS A 93 24.40 -8.09 1.51
CA LYS A 93 25.54 -7.19 1.28
C LYS A 93 25.26 -6.32 0.05
N LEU A 94 25.07 -5.03 0.27
CA LEU A 94 25.00 -4.02 -0.78
C LEU A 94 26.39 -3.41 -0.95
N GLU A 95 27.13 -3.81 -2.00
CA GLU A 95 28.35 -3.12 -2.41
C GLU A 95 27.96 -1.97 -3.34
N LEU A 96 28.07 -0.74 -2.84
CA LEU A 96 27.83 0.47 -3.61
C LEU A 96 29.18 1.01 -4.08
N GLU A 97 29.47 0.83 -5.37
CA GLU A 97 30.48 1.64 -6.04
C GLU A 97 29.82 2.94 -6.48
N MET A 98 30.32 4.07 -5.98
CA MET A 98 29.98 5.39 -6.48
C MET A 98 31.20 5.91 -7.26
N GLU A 99 31.00 6.23 -8.54
CA GLU A 99 31.94 7.04 -9.32
C GLU A 99 31.91 8.51 -8.89
#